data_AF-A0A2T2W7R6-F1
#
_entry.id   AF-A0A2T2W7R6-F1
#
_cell.length_a   1.000
_cell.length_b   1.000
_cell.length_c   1.000
_cell.angle_alpha   90.00
_cell.angle_beta   90.00
_cell.angle_gamma   90.00
#
_symmetry.space_group_name_H-M   'P 1'
#
loop_
_entity.id
_entity.type
_entity.pdbx_description
1 polymer ?
#
loop_
_entity_poly.entity_id
_entity_poly.type
_entity_poly.pdbx_seq_one_letter_code
_entity_poly.pdbx_strand_id
1 'polypeptide(L)'
;MTVQRQYTLPHCNLVLEGLSADVNDPLSPLAVLMNAECHLPGATDATLAGGREFLDSLVAAVSRYGQQLLSGVPYPDRGTTPPIVEIKPGESDYHHLLVHQQPLGEPLSDINAQPPLDVKLTTVQFYDLMEAVDQLLADTQTLPDLTAQFQAVSRRLVQPTEPMAQRAAPAALGAAV
;
A
#
# COMPACT_ATOMS: atom_id res chain seq x y z
N MET A 1 -14.52 -18.07 17.07
CA MET A 1 -13.23 -18.78 16.96
C MET A 1 -12.23 -17.84 16.31
N THR A 2 -10.95 -17.99 16.61
CA THR A 2 -9.88 -17.27 15.89
C THR A 2 -9.69 -17.92 14.51
N VAL A 3 -9.55 -17.09 13.49
CA VAL A 3 -9.31 -17.50 12.11
C VAL A 3 -8.09 -16.72 11.60
N GLN A 4 -7.28 -17.41 10.81
CA GLN A 4 -6.08 -16.85 10.20
C GLN A 4 -6.21 -16.91 8.68
N ARG A 5 -5.90 -15.79 8.01
CA ARG A 5 -5.87 -15.66 6.55
C ARG A 5 -4.44 -15.31 6.13
N GLN A 6 -3.94 -15.93 5.08
CA GLN A 6 -2.56 -15.77 4.64
C GLN A 6 -2.51 -15.55 3.13
N TYR A 7 -1.67 -14.61 2.71
CA TYR A 7 -1.37 -14.29 1.32
C TYR A 7 0.14 -14.44 1.13
N THR A 8 0.55 -15.59 0.61
CA THR A 8 1.96 -16.01 0.58
C THR A 8 2.53 -15.96 -0.83
N LEU A 9 3.48 -15.06 -1.02
CA LEU A 9 4.28 -14.83 -2.22
C LEU A 9 5.75 -15.15 -1.89
N PRO A 10 6.63 -15.33 -2.90
CA PRO A 10 8.04 -15.69 -2.66
C PRO A 10 8.80 -14.75 -1.73
N HIS A 11 8.54 -13.44 -1.82
CA HIS A 11 9.21 -12.42 -1.01
C HIS A 11 8.28 -11.62 -0.07
N CYS A 12 7.03 -12.05 0.08
CA CYS A 12 6.07 -11.41 0.97
C CYS A 12 5.10 -12.44 1.53
N ASN A 13 4.90 -12.46 2.84
CA ASN A 13 3.82 -13.22 3.47
C ASN A 13 3.00 -12.29 4.37
N LEU A 14 1.77 -12.01 3.95
CA LEU A 14 0.82 -11.17 4.67
C LEU A 14 -0.16 -12.08 5.43
N VAL A 15 -0.20 -11.92 6.75
CA VAL A 15 -0.96 -12.77 7.67
C VAL A 15 -1.93 -11.92 8.46
N LEU A 16 -3.21 -12.28 8.46
CA LEU A 16 -4.25 -11.62 9.24
C LEU A 16 -4.84 -12.62 10.21
N GLU A 17 -4.87 -12.27 11.49
CA GLU A 17 -5.51 -13.02 12.55
C GLU A 17 -6.68 -12.23 13.10
N GLY A 18 -7.82 -12.88 13.25
CA GLY A 18 -9.02 -12.24 13.76
C GLY A 18 -10.08 -13.21 14.25
N LEU A 19 -11.22 -12.65 14.65
CA LEU A 19 -12.40 -13.41 15.03
C LEU A 19 -13.39 -13.45 13.87
N SER A 20 -13.88 -14.64 13.53
CA SER A 20 -14.95 -14.80 12.53
C SER A 20 -16.30 -14.29 13.04
N ALA A 21 -17.10 -13.71 12.14
CA ALA A 21 -18.48 -13.29 12.42
C ALA A 21 -19.43 -14.47 12.68
N ASP A 22 -19.27 -15.58 11.97
CA ASP A 22 -19.96 -16.84 12.19
C ASP A 22 -18.96 -17.94 12.59
N VAL A 23 -19.28 -18.63 13.67
CA VAL A 23 -18.43 -19.69 14.25
C VAL A 23 -18.57 -21.01 13.49
N ASN A 24 -19.66 -21.19 12.72
CA ASN A 24 -19.94 -22.42 11.99
C ASN A 24 -19.54 -22.35 10.51
N ASP A 25 -19.17 -21.17 10.01
CA ASP A 25 -18.76 -20.96 8.62
C ASP A 25 -17.27 -20.59 8.52
N PRO A 26 -16.41 -21.47 7.98
CA PRO A 26 -14.99 -21.17 7.76
C PRO A 26 -14.75 -20.11 6.67
N LEU A 27 -15.76 -19.77 5.86
CA LEU A 27 -15.72 -18.70 4.87
C LEU A 27 -16.29 -17.38 5.40
N SER A 28 -16.71 -17.35 6.67
CA SER A 28 -17.23 -16.13 7.26
C SER A 28 -16.13 -15.05 7.36
N PRO A 29 -16.50 -13.77 7.13
CA PRO A 29 -15.58 -12.66 7.26
C PRO A 29 -15.07 -12.47 8.68
N LEU A 30 -13.90 -11.82 8.78
CA LEU A 30 -13.36 -11.38 10.06
C LEU A 30 -14.23 -10.23 10.57
N ALA A 31 -14.89 -10.44 11.71
CA ALA A 31 -15.61 -9.40 12.43
C ALA A 31 -14.66 -8.46 13.19
N VAL A 32 -13.54 -9.01 13.68
CA VAL A 32 -12.52 -8.25 14.41
C VAL A 32 -11.15 -8.70 13.95
N LEU A 33 -10.35 -7.78 13.44
CA LEU A 33 -8.92 -8.00 13.18
C LEU A 33 -8.14 -7.83 14.49
N MET A 34 -7.51 -8.90 14.95
CA MET A 34 -6.69 -8.88 16.16
C MET A 34 -5.25 -8.48 15.85
N ASN A 35 -4.70 -8.99 14.74
CA ASN A 35 -3.33 -8.75 14.33
C ASN A 35 -3.19 -8.86 12.82
N ALA A 36 -2.34 -8.02 12.24
CA ALA A 36 -1.90 -8.10 10.87
C ALA A 36 -0.37 -8.07 10.86
N GLU A 37 0.23 -9.05 10.20
CA GLU A 37 1.68 -9.20 10.08
C GLU A 37 2.09 -9.24 8.62
N CYS A 38 3.16 -8.53 8.27
CA CYS A 38 3.81 -8.57 6.98
C CYS A 38 5.24 -9.03 7.17
N HIS A 39 5.55 -10.20 6.60
CA HIS A 39 6.87 -10.81 6.61
C HIS A 39 7.52 -10.64 5.25
N LEU A 40 8.74 -10.09 5.22
CA LEU A 40 9.46 -9.72 3.99
C LEU A 40 10.83 -10.42 3.96
N PRO A 41 10.86 -11.74 3.65
CA PRO A 41 12.10 -12.51 3.70
C PRO A 41 13.17 -11.94 2.76
N GLY A 42 14.39 -11.85 3.27
CA GLY A 42 15.53 -11.28 2.55
C GLY A 42 15.54 -9.74 2.46
N ALA A 43 14.52 -9.04 2.97
CA ALA A 43 14.55 -7.59 3.13
C ALA A 43 14.79 -7.18 4.59
N THR A 44 14.13 -7.86 5.54
CA THR A 44 14.31 -7.65 6.98
C THR A 44 13.96 -8.92 7.75
N ASP A 45 14.64 -9.15 8.88
CA ASP A 45 14.30 -10.22 9.82
C ASP A 45 13.18 -9.80 10.80
N ALA A 46 12.84 -8.50 10.84
CA ALA A 46 11.77 -7.99 11.70
C ALA A 46 10.39 -8.23 11.07
N THR A 47 9.48 -8.85 11.83
CA THR A 47 8.07 -8.93 11.45
C THR A 47 7.42 -7.55 11.61
N LEU A 48 6.84 -7.04 10.52
CA LEU A 48 6.06 -5.80 10.56
C LEU A 48 4.65 -6.16 11.03
N ALA A 49 4.31 -5.82 12.27
CA ALA A 49 3.04 -6.21 12.88
C ALA A 49 2.25 -5.02 13.42
N GLY A 50 0.93 -5.13 13.44
CA GLY A 50 0.04 -4.15 14.05
C GLY A 50 -1.43 -4.51 13.92
N GLY A 51 -2.32 -3.62 14.38
CA GLY A 51 -3.77 -3.78 14.26
C GLY A 51 -4.32 -3.26 12.93
N ARG A 52 -5.62 -2.92 12.93
CA ARG A 52 -6.33 -2.38 11.76
C ARG A 52 -5.70 -1.12 11.19
N GLU A 53 -5.25 -0.19 12.03
CA GLU A 53 -4.60 1.05 11.55
C GLU A 53 -3.30 0.79 10.78
N PHE A 54 -2.51 -0.20 11.22
CA PHE A 54 -1.31 -0.61 10.51
C PHE A 54 -1.66 -1.19 9.15
N LEU A 55 -2.63 -2.11 9.09
CA LEU A 55 -3.08 -2.71 7.85
C LEU A 55 -3.64 -1.67 6.87
N ASP A 56 -4.52 -0.79 7.33
CA ASP A 56 -5.10 0.29 6.51
C ASP A 56 -3.99 1.20 5.96
N SER A 57 -3.00 1.54 6.81
CA SER A 57 -1.86 2.35 6.39
C SER A 57 -0.95 1.63 5.40
N LEU A 58 -0.72 0.32 5.56
CA LEU A 58 0.07 -0.51 4.65
C LEU A 58 -0.60 -0.57 3.28
N VAL A 59 -1.88 -0.93 3.23
CA VAL A 59 -2.68 -1.00 2.00
C VAL A 59 -2.67 0.35 1.28
N ALA A 60 -2.87 1.45 2.00
CA ALA A 60 -2.85 2.79 1.43
C ALA A 60 -1.46 3.17 0.88
N ALA A 61 -0.39 2.84 1.60
CA ALA A 61 0.99 3.16 1.18
C ALA A 61 1.38 2.36 -0.07
N VAL A 62 1.11 1.06 -0.10
CA VAL A 62 1.39 0.16 -1.23
C VAL A 62 0.58 0.59 -2.46
N SER A 63 -0.74 0.82 -2.31
CA SER A 63 -1.62 1.23 -3.41
C SER A 63 -1.17 2.55 -4.03
N ARG A 64 -0.86 3.55 -3.19
CA ARG A 64 -0.41 4.88 -3.64
C ARG A 64 0.94 4.81 -4.35
N TYR A 65 1.91 4.14 -3.74
CA TYR A 65 3.26 4.05 -4.30
C TYR A 65 3.27 3.20 -5.58
N GLY A 66 2.51 2.11 -5.61
CA GLY A 66 2.28 1.31 -6.81
C GLY A 66 1.65 2.13 -7.93
N GLN A 67 0.62 2.92 -7.64
CA GLN A 67 0.02 3.81 -8.62
C GLN A 67 1.02 4.84 -9.17
N GLN A 68 1.86 5.43 -8.32
CA GLN A 68 2.92 6.34 -8.75
C GLN A 68 3.95 5.65 -9.67
N LEU A 69 4.40 4.45 -9.30
CA LEU A 69 5.36 3.67 -10.10
C LEU A 69 4.77 3.28 -11.46
N LEU A 70 3.53 2.80 -11.50
CA LEU A 70 2.88 2.35 -12.74
C LEU A 70 2.44 3.51 -13.64
N SER A 71 2.02 4.64 -13.08
CA SER A 71 1.57 5.80 -13.85
C SER A 71 2.69 6.78 -14.23
N GLY A 72 3.83 6.73 -13.53
CA GLY A 72 4.89 7.73 -13.66
C GLY A 72 4.51 9.12 -13.16
N VAL A 73 3.33 9.28 -12.52
CA VAL A 73 2.86 10.58 -12.01
C VAL A 73 3.11 10.67 -10.51
N PRO A 74 3.87 11.69 -10.04
CA PRO A 74 4.10 11.87 -8.61
C PRO A 74 2.78 12.18 -7.91
N TYR A 75 2.57 11.53 -6.77
CA TYR A 75 1.40 11.78 -5.95
C TYR A 75 1.64 13.01 -5.05
N PRO A 76 0.70 13.97 -4.94
CA PRO A 76 0.90 15.15 -4.10
C PRO A 76 1.25 14.78 -2.65
N ASP A 77 2.16 15.53 -2.04
CA ASP A 77 2.57 15.29 -0.66
C ASP A 77 1.37 15.31 0.29
N ARG A 78 1.38 14.38 1.26
CA ARG A 78 0.37 14.34 2.31
C ARG A 78 0.53 15.57 3.20
N GLY A 79 -0.59 15.99 3.82
CA GLY A 79 -0.60 17.06 4.80
C GLY A 79 0.32 16.78 6.00
N THR A 80 0.15 17.56 7.07
CA THR A 80 1.13 17.71 8.17
C THR A 80 1.38 16.47 9.04
N THR A 81 0.63 15.37 8.92
CA THR A 81 0.78 14.18 9.78
C THR A 81 1.34 12.99 9.00
N PRO A 82 2.50 12.43 9.39
CA PRO A 82 3.07 11.26 8.74
C PRO A 82 2.20 10.02 9.02
N PRO A 83 1.95 9.15 8.01
CA PRO A 83 1.24 7.89 8.22
C PRO A 83 2.09 6.87 9.00
N ILE A 84 1.45 5.81 9.50
CA ILE A 84 2.14 4.70 10.18
C ILE A 84 3.09 3.99 9.21
N VAL A 85 2.67 3.83 7.96
CA VAL A 85 3.45 3.19 6.90
C VAL A 85 3.60 4.17 5.74
N GLU A 86 4.82 4.32 5.26
CA GLU A 86 5.17 5.13 4.10
C GLU A 86 6.10 4.35 3.17
N ILE A 87 5.98 4.56 1.85
CA ILE A 87 6.92 4.01 0.88
C ILE A 87 7.51 5.14 0.05
N LYS A 88 8.84 5.18 -0.04
CA LYS A 88 9.59 6.18 -0.79
C LYS A 88 10.48 5.51 -1.85
N PRO A 89 10.73 6.19 -2.99
CA PRO A 89 11.77 5.77 -3.90
C PRO A 89 13.14 5.83 -3.21
N GLY A 90 13.94 4.79 -3.38
CA GLY A 90 15.33 4.73 -2.92
C GLY A 90 16.33 5.04 -4.02
N GLU A 91 17.60 4.82 -3.71
CA GLU A 91 18.66 4.89 -4.72
C GLU A 91 18.53 3.72 -5.71
N SER A 92 18.58 4.02 -7.01
CA SER A 92 18.43 3.04 -8.10
C SER A 92 17.10 2.29 -8.07
N ASP A 93 17.12 0.95 -8.06
CA ASP A 93 15.94 0.06 -8.20
C ASP A 93 15.41 -0.42 -6.82
N TYR A 94 15.66 0.37 -5.78
CA TYR A 94 15.22 0.05 -4.43
C TYR A 94 14.09 0.97 -3.96
N HIS A 95 13.29 0.46 -3.04
CA HIS A 95 12.16 1.14 -2.44
C HIS A 95 12.31 1.08 -0.91
N HIS A 96 12.07 2.19 -0.23
CA HIS A 96 12.14 2.26 1.23
C HIS A 96 10.73 2.16 1.81
N LEU A 97 10.45 1.07 2.51
CA LEU A 97 9.25 0.89 3.32
C LEU A 97 9.56 1.35 4.75
N LEU A 98 9.01 2.50 5.11
CA LEU A 98 9.16 3.11 6.43
C LEU A 98 7.96 2.75 7.30
N VAL A 99 8.22 2.18 8.48
CA VAL A 99 7.20 1.90 9.50
C VAL A 99 7.48 2.75 10.74
N HIS A 100 6.60 3.72 10.98
CA HIS A 100 6.62 4.58 12.14
C HIS A 100 5.93 3.86 13.30
N GLN A 101 6.68 3.55 14.36
CA GLN A 101 6.09 3.01 15.59
C GLN A 101 5.28 4.12 16.27
N GLN A 102 3.98 3.90 16.47
CA GLN A 102 3.18 4.79 17.32
C GLN A 102 3.65 4.60 18.77
N PRO A 103 4.16 5.63 19.47
CA PRO A 103 4.39 5.52 20.90
C PRO A 103 3.02 5.38 21.58
N LEU A 104 2.78 4.24 22.23
CA LEU A 104 1.61 4.08 23.09
C LEU A 104 1.70 5.12 24.23
N GLY A 105 0.78 6.08 24.23
CA GLY A 105 0.28 6.71 25.46
C GLY A 105 0.99 7.95 26.01
N GLU A 106 2.01 8.52 25.37
CA GLU A 106 2.69 9.73 25.92
C GLU A 106 2.70 10.89 24.91
N PRO A 107 2.45 12.14 25.37
CA PRO A 107 2.54 13.31 24.51
C PRO A 107 3.98 13.46 23.99
N LEU A 108 4.11 13.56 22.67
CA LEU A 108 5.37 13.72 21.95
C LEU A 108 6.12 14.95 22.47
N SER A 109 7.09 14.71 23.36
CA SER A 109 8.31 15.51 23.35
C SER A 109 9.19 14.89 22.26
N ASP A 110 9.60 15.68 21.27
CA ASP A 110 10.40 15.30 20.08
C ASP A 110 11.72 14.54 20.37
N ILE A 111 12.04 14.30 21.64
CA ILE A 111 13.30 13.77 22.15
C ILE A 111 13.28 12.22 22.26
N ASN A 112 12.09 11.59 22.26
CA ASN A 112 11.95 10.13 22.44
C ASN A 112 11.27 9.40 21.27
N ALA A 113 11.10 10.05 20.11
CA ALA A 113 10.58 9.37 18.93
C ALA A 113 11.59 8.33 18.45
N GLN A 114 11.26 7.04 18.58
CA GLN A 114 12.09 5.97 18.00
C GLN A 114 12.19 6.21 16.48
N PRO A 115 13.38 6.03 15.90
CA PRO A 115 13.54 6.17 14.46
C PRO A 115 12.62 5.18 13.75
N PRO A 116 11.98 5.58 12.64
CA PRO A 116 11.15 4.66 11.87
C PRO A 116 12.00 3.47 11.41
N LEU A 117 11.39 2.29 11.39
CA LEU A 117 12.00 1.12 10.79
C LEU A 117 12.03 1.30 9.28
N ASP A 118 13.22 1.40 8.71
CA ASP A 118 13.44 1.51 7.27
C ASP A 118 13.80 0.15 6.67
N VAL A 119 12.89 -0.39 5.86
CA VAL A 119 13.07 -1.66 5.16
C VAL A 119 13.35 -1.39 3.70
N LYS A 120 14.57 -1.74 3.26
CA LYS A 120 14.99 -1.65 1.86
C LYS A 120 14.44 -2.84 1.07
N LEU A 121 13.58 -2.55 0.10
CA LEU A 121 12.96 -3.52 -0.81
C LEU A 121 13.57 -3.42 -2.20
N THR A 122 13.90 -4.56 -2.81
CA THR A 122 14.09 -4.65 -4.25
C THR A 122 12.75 -4.44 -4.98
N THR A 123 12.80 -4.10 -6.27
CA THR A 123 11.58 -4.02 -7.10
C THR A 123 10.76 -5.32 -7.10
N VAL A 124 11.41 -6.49 -7.10
CA VAL A 124 10.71 -7.79 -7.03
C VAL A 124 10.00 -7.96 -5.68
N GLN A 125 10.67 -7.66 -4.57
CA GLN A 125 10.06 -7.68 -3.23
C GLN A 125 8.87 -6.73 -3.12
N PHE A 126 8.99 -5.53 -3.70
CA PHE A 126 7.89 -4.57 -3.70
C PHE A 126 6.70 -5.05 -4.54
N TYR A 127 6.93 -5.69 -5.69
CA TYR A 127 5.84 -6.26 -6.48
C TYR A 127 5.16 -7.45 -5.80
N ASP A 128 5.90 -8.32 -5.11
CA ASP A 128 5.30 -9.38 -4.30
C ASP A 128 4.43 -8.82 -3.15
N LEU A 129 4.86 -7.71 -2.53
CA LEU A 129 4.05 -6.99 -1.54
C LEU A 129 2.78 -6.38 -2.15
N MET A 130 2.89 -5.78 -3.34
CA MET A 130 1.73 -5.25 -4.08
C MET A 130 0.72 -6.35 -4.40
N GLU A 131 1.18 -7.47 -4.93
CA GLU A 131 0.34 -8.62 -5.27
C GLU A 131 -0.33 -9.22 -4.02
N ALA A 132 0.37 -9.33 -2.90
CA ALA A 132 -0.23 -9.80 -1.65
C ALA A 132 -1.34 -8.85 -1.15
N VAL A 133 -1.17 -7.54 -1.31
CA VAL A 133 -2.21 -6.55 -1.00
C VAL A 133 -3.40 -6.66 -1.96
N ASP A 134 -3.15 -6.84 -3.26
CA ASP A 134 -4.21 -7.01 -4.25
C ASP A 134 -5.02 -8.28 -4.02
N GLN A 135 -4.37 -9.39 -3.65
CA GLN A 135 -5.05 -10.63 -3.26
C GLN A 135 -5.92 -10.44 -2.01
N LEU A 136 -5.44 -9.72 -0.99
CA LEU A 136 -6.24 -9.38 0.18
C LEU A 136 -7.46 -8.53 -0.18
N LEU A 137 -7.29 -7.52 -1.04
CA LEU A 137 -8.40 -6.65 -1.47
C LEU A 137 -9.41 -7.39 -2.34
N ALA A 138 -8.97 -8.40 -3.10
CA ALA A 138 -9.84 -9.27 -3.89
C ALA A 138 -10.60 -10.28 -3.01
N ASP A 139 -10.06 -10.64 -1.84
CA ASP A 139 -10.72 -11.52 -0.87
C ASP A 139 -11.79 -10.77 -0.05
N THR A 140 -12.95 -10.62 -0.69
CA THR A 140 -14.16 -10.04 -0.08
C THR A 140 -14.69 -10.83 1.13
N GLN A 141 -14.16 -12.04 1.39
CA GLN A 141 -14.51 -12.87 2.55
C GLN A 141 -13.53 -12.71 3.71
N THR A 142 -12.47 -11.91 3.60
CA THR A 142 -11.56 -11.65 4.72
C THR A 142 -11.95 -10.38 5.47
N LEU A 143 -11.90 -9.22 4.81
CA LEU A 143 -12.25 -7.91 5.38
C LEU A 143 -13.05 -7.10 4.35
N PRO A 144 -14.39 -7.23 4.30
CA PRO A 144 -15.20 -6.64 3.23
C PRO A 144 -15.25 -5.10 3.27
N ASP A 145 -14.87 -4.50 4.39
CA ASP A 145 -14.80 -3.05 4.60
C ASP A 145 -13.41 -2.47 4.29
N LEU A 146 -12.41 -3.31 4.06
CA LEU A 146 -11.08 -2.89 3.64
C LEU A 146 -11.11 -2.51 2.15
N THR A 147 -10.74 -1.27 1.84
CA THR A 147 -10.73 -0.78 0.46
C THR A 147 -9.47 0.04 0.20
N ALA A 148 -8.90 -0.11 -1.00
CA ALA A 148 -7.87 0.78 -1.48
C ALA A 148 -8.47 2.05 -2.07
N GLN A 149 -7.95 3.21 -1.66
CA GLN A 149 -8.33 4.50 -2.22
C GLN A 149 -7.44 4.84 -3.41
N PHE A 150 -7.87 4.49 -4.62
CA PHE A 150 -7.22 4.92 -5.85
C PHE A 150 -7.78 6.28 -6.30
N GLN A 151 -6.91 7.27 -6.53
CA GLN A 151 -7.33 8.56 -7.07
C GLN A 151 -7.10 8.61 -8.57
N ALA A 152 -8.08 9.09 -9.34
CA ALA A 152 -7.89 9.30 -10.77
C ALA A 152 -6.75 10.30 -11.00
N VAL A 153 -5.76 9.90 -11.80
CA VAL A 153 -4.62 10.76 -12.13
C VAL A 153 -5.10 11.90 -13.02
N SER A 154 -4.93 13.14 -12.59
CA SER A 154 -5.31 14.32 -13.37
C SER A 154 -4.54 14.36 -14.68
N ARG A 155 -5.25 14.53 -15.81
CA ARG A 155 -4.63 14.71 -17.14
C ARG A 155 -3.64 15.89 -17.20
N ARG A 156 -3.71 16.82 -16.24
CA ARG A 156 -2.78 17.96 -16.12
C ARG A 156 -1.40 17.58 -15.60
N LEU A 157 -1.31 16.46 -14.86
CA LEU A 157 -0.06 15.96 -14.29
C LEU A 157 0.63 14.94 -15.20
N VAL A 158 -0.07 14.47 -16.24
CA VAL A 158 0.46 13.55 -17.26
C VAL A 158 1.24 14.36 -18.29
N GLN A 159 2.53 14.07 -18.44
CA GLN A 159 3.31 14.67 -19.52
C GLN A 159 2.74 14.25 -20.88
N PRO A 160 2.56 15.19 -21.83
CA PRO A 160 2.15 14.87 -23.19
C PRO A 160 3.05 13.82 -23.85
N THR A 161 2.52 12.63 -24.14
CA THR A 161 3.25 11.56 -24.85
C THR A 161 3.58 11.93 -26.30
N GLU A 162 2.89 12.91 -26.88
CA GLU A 162 3.05 13.33 -28.27
C GLU A 162 3.28 14.85 -28.37
N PRO A 163 4.16 15.29 -29.30
CA PRO A 163 4.38 16.70 -29.58
C PRO A 163 3.09 17.37 -30.09
N MET A 164 2.90 18.66 -29.75
CA MET A 164 1.67 19.41 -30.06
C MET A 164 1.28 19.36 -31.55
N ALA A 165 2.25 19.22 -32.46
CA ALA A 165 2.02 19.13 -33.90
C ALA A 165 1.19 17.89 -34.31
N GLN A 166 1.33 16.74 -33.62
CA GLN A 166 0.57 15.53 -33.91
C GLN A 166 -0.87 15.60 -33.35
N ARG A 167 -1.06 16.36 -32.25
CA ARG A 167 -2.39 16.59 -31.65
C ARG A 167 -3.30 17.49 -32.46
N ALA A 168 -2.78 18.23 -33.44
CA ALA A 168 -3.55 19.11 -34.30
C ALA A 168 -4.17 18.40 -35.52
N ALA A 169 -3.76 17.15 -35.81
CA ALA A 169 -4.25 16.39 -36.96
C ALA A 169 -5.80 16.24 -37.02
N PRO A 170 -6.54 16.04 -35.90
CA PRO A 170 -7.99 15.93 -35.94
C PRO A 170 -8.68 17.25 -36.30
N ALA A 171 -8.11 18.40 -35.92
CA ALA A 171 -8.66 19.72 -36.23
C ALA A 171 -8.49 20.08 -37.70
N ALA A 172 -7.41 19.63 -38.33
CA ALA A 172 -7.17 19.83 -39.76
C ALA A 172 -8.14 19.02 -40.65
N LEU A 173 -8.57 17.84 -40.19
CA LEU A 173 -9.54 17.00 -40.92
C LEU A 173 -10.98 17.51 -40.80
N GLY A 174 -11.33 18.18 -39.70
CA GLY A 174 -12.66 18.76 -39.48
C GLY A 174 -12.93 20.09 -40.20
N ALA A 175 -11.90 20.74 -40.74
CA ALA A 175 -12.02 22.00 -41.50
C ALA A 175 -12.25 21.79 -43.01
N ALA A 176 -12.34 20.54 -43.46
CA ALA A 176 -12.52 20.15 -44.86
C ALA A 176 -13.91 19.54 -45.14
N VAL A 177 -14.94 19.96 -44.40
CA VAL A 177 -16.36 19.60 -44.64
C VAL A 177 -17.20 20.85 -44.81
#